data_AF-U6L4H8-F1
#
_entry.id   AF-U6L4H8-F1
#
_cell.length_a   1.000
_cell.length_b   1.000
_cell.length_c   1.000
_cell.angle_alpha   90.00
_cell.angle_beta   90.00
_cell.angle_gamma   90.00
#
_symmetry.space_group_name_H-M   'P 1'
#
loop_
_entity.id
_entity.type
_entity.pdbx_description
1 polymer ?
#
loop_
_entity_poly.entity_id
_entity_poly.type
_entity_poly.pdbx_seq_one_letter_code
_entity_poly.pdbx_strand_id
1 'polypeptide(L)'
;MIAKKTIRAAPLVLFAAAALPLGYLLRWRLQPAPRAARQVLQSAVIVFGVLRILAPVLQTLTQSFSDDTVISLTSICLLVHIPLNDYSYVYRNPETIDEPLGRLLSLNLALFASVLLASRLSTSTEVFAFLFFGIE
;
A
#
# COMPACT_ATOMS: atom_id res chain seq x y z
N MET A 1 2.83 -31.13 11.66
CA MET A 1 2.51 -30.08 12.64
C MET A 1 3.59 -29.00 12.58
N ILE A 2 3.38 -27.96 11.79
CA ILE A 2 4.32 -26.84 11.66
C ILE A 2 3.94 -25.83 12.75
N ALA A 3 4.82 -25.63 13.72
CA ALA A 3 4.62 -24.68 14.80
C ALA A 3 4.53 -23.26 14.21
N LYS A 4 3.31 -22.70 14.13
CA LYS A 4 3.10 -21.27 13.87
C LYS A 4 3.66 -20.49 15.06
N LYS A 5 4.92 -20.07 14.96
CA LYS A 5 5.54 -19.12 15.89
C LYS A 5 4.76 -17.81 15.75
N THR A 6 3.86 -17.55 16.69
CA THR A 6 3.07 -16.32 16.78
C THR A 6 4.01 -15.18 17.07
N ILE A 7 4.52 -14.54 16.01
CA ILE A 7 5.14 -13.23 16.10
C ILE A 7 4.06 -12.34 16.70
N ARG A 8 4.23 -11.98 17.98
CA ARG A 8 3.33 -11.03 18.66
C ARG A 8 3.26 -9.83 17.74
N ALA A 9 2.06 -9.32 17.45
CA ALA A 9 1.85 -8.20 16.52
C ALA A 9 2.44 -6.86 17.05
N ALA A 10 2.80 -6.82 18.33
CA ALA A 10 3.34 -5.65 19.03
C ALA A 10 4.61 -5.01 18.41
N PRO A 11 5.68 -5.74 18.03
CA PRO A 11 6.89 -5.17 17.47
C PRO A 11 6.67 -4.63 16.05
N LEU A 12 5.71 -5.17 15.27
CA LEU A 12 5.36 -4.63 13.95
C LEU A 12 4.65 -3.28 14.06
N VAL A 13 3.73 -3.14 15.02
CA VAL A 13 3.08 -1.85 15.32
C VAL A 13 4.11 -0.85 15.86
N LEU A 14 5.03 -1.31 16.72
CA LEU A 14 6.08 -0.46 17.28
C LEU A 14 7.07 -0.02 16.19
N PHE A 15 7.38 -0.90 15.23
CA PHE A 15 8.20 -0.59 14.07
C PHE A 15 7.52 0.42 13.14
N ALA A 16 6.23 0.23 12.80
CA ALA A 16 5.47 1.19 12.00
C ALA A 16 5.31 2.54 12.72
N ALA A 17 5.06 2.52 14.03
CA ALA A 17 4.99 3.72 14.86
C ALA A 17 6.34 4.43 14.99
N ALA A 18 7.46 3.71 14.91
CA ALA A 18 8.82 4.27 14.89
C ALA A 18 9.25 4.75 13.49
N ALA A 19 8.72 4.15 12.43
CA ALA A 19 8.99 4.54 11.06
C ALA A 19 8.41 5.92 10.71
N LEU A 20 7.23 6.26 11.25
CA LEU A 20 6.61 7.58 11.08
C LEU A 20 7.47 8.77 11.56
N PRO A 21 7.98 8.79 12.81
CA PRO A 21 8.88 9.85 13.27
C PRO A 21 10.23 9.80 12.56
N LEU A 22 10.72 8.62 12.18
CA LEU A 22 11.96 8.47 11.42
C LEU A 22 11.86 9.09 10.01
N GLY A 23 10.76 8.82 9.30
CA GLY A 23 10.46 9.42 8.01
C GLY A 23 10.27 10.93 8.10
N TYR A 24 9.62 11.42 9.17
CA TYR A 24 9.51 12.86 9.45
C TYR A 24 10.88 13.51 9.65
N LEU A 25 11.75 12.89 10.45
CA LEU A 25 13.10 13.39 10.71
C LEU A 25 13.98 13.36 9.45
N LEU A 26 13.88 12.30 8.64
CA LEU A 26 14.61 12.18 7.37
C LEU A 26 14.15 13.25 6.37
N ARG A 27 12.84 13.47 6.25
CA ARG A 27 12.29 14.50 5.37
C ARG A 27 12.67 15.92 5.81
N TRP A 28 12.69 16.18 7.11
CA TRP A 28 13.15 17.45 7.66
C TRP A 28 14.62 17.74 7.31
N ARG A 29 15.46 16.69 7.25
CA ARG A 29 16.87 16.79 6.81
C ARG A 29 17.01 17.06 5.32
N LEU A 30 16.11 16.55 4.47
CA LEU A 30 16.21 16.68 3.01
C LEU A 30 15.52 17.93 2.42
N GLN A 31 14.41 18.42 3.00
CA GLN A 31 13.69 19.60 2.47
C GLN A 31 13.05 20.44 3.58
N PRO A 32 13.52 21.69 3.83
CA PRO A 32 12.94 22.61 4.80
C PRO A 32 11.71 23.33 4.21
N ALA A 33 10.70 22.58 3.75
CA ALA A 33 9.41 23.11 3.31
C ALA A 33 8.32 22.72 4.34
N PRO A 34 8.15 23.49 5.43
CA PRO A 34 7.33 23.09 6.58
C PRO A 34 5.84 22.89 6.25
N ARG A 35 5.32 23.55 5.21
CA ARG A 35 3.92 23.38 4.76
C ARG A 35 3.68 22.03 4.06
N ALA A 36 4.60 21.61 3.18
CA ALA A 36 4.52 20.34 2.49
C ALA A 36 4.74 19.15 3.45
N ALA A 37 5.64 19.30 4.42
CA ALA A 37 5.88 18.27 5.44
C ALA A 37 4.64 18.04 6.34
N ARG A 38 3.95 19.12 6.74
CA ARG A 38 2.73 19.01 7.55
C ARG A 38 1.59 18.33 6.78
N GLN A 39 1.40 18.66 5.51
CA GLN A 39 0.38 18.04 4.67
C GLN A 39 0.62 16.54 4.51
N VAL A 40 1.86 16.12 4.23
CA VAL A 40 2.14 14.69 4.10
C VAL A 40 2.06 13.96 5.44
N LEU A 41 2.48 14.58 6.54
CA LEU A 41 2.30 13.99 7.87
C LEU A 41 0.80 13.80 8.19
N GLN A 42 -0.03 14.79 7.87
CA GLN A 42 -1.47 14.70 8.06
C GLN A 42 -2.09 13.60 7.19
N SER A 43 -1.72 13.52 5.91
CA SER A 43 -2.17 12.45 5.01
C SER A 43 -1.72 11.08 5.52
N ALA A 44 -0.46 10.94 5.95
CA ALA A 44 0.08 9.69 6.49
C ALA A 44 -0.66 9.24 7.76
N VAL A 45 -0.97 10.16 8.68
CA VAL A 45 -1.74 9.85 9.89
C VAL A 45 -3.17 9.42 9.57
N ILE A 46 -3.82 10.08 8.60
CA ILE A 46 -5.17 9.72 8.16
C ILE A 46 -5.15 8.33 7.50
N VAL A 47 -4.23 8.09 6.56
CA VAL A 47 -4.06 6.79 5.88
C VAL A 47 -3.77 5.69 6.90
N PHE A 48 -2.87 5.94 7.86
CA PHE A 48 -2.56 5.01 8.95
C PHE A 48 -3.80 4.64 9.75
N GLY A 49 -4.59 5.63 10.18
CA GLY A 49 -5.82 5.41 10.95
C GLY A 49 -6.87 4.63 10.16
N VAL A 50 -7.11 5.02 8.92
CA VAL A 50 -8.08 4.37 8.03
C VAL A 50 -7.66 2.92 7.74
N LEU A 51 -6.40 2.67 7.37
CA LEU A 51 -5.90 1.31 7.14
C LEU A 51 -6.00 0.45 8.39
N ARG A 52 -5.79 1.00 9.59
CA ARG A 52 -5.88 0.23 10.83
C ARG A 52 -7.30 -0.28 11.10
N ILE A 53 -8.31 0.55 10.82
CA ILE A 53 -9.73 0.18 10.94
C ILE A 53 -10.13 -0.77 9.81
N LEU A 54 -9.62 -0.53 8.60
CA LEU A 54 -10.01 -1.28 7.41
C LEU A 54 -9.27 -2.62 7.29
N ALA A 55 -8.10 -2.80 7.93
CA ALA A 55 -7.29 -4.02 7.87
C ALA A 55 -8.05 -5.33 8.19
N PRO A 56 -8.86 -5.44 9.26
CA PRO A 56 -9.68 -6.63 9.48
C PRO A 56 -10.73 -6.85 8.38
N VAL A 57 -11.29 -5.78 7.82
CA VAL A 57 -12.25 -5.84 6.70
C VAL A 57 -11.56 -6.37 5.43
N LEU A 58 -10.39 -5.80 5.10
CA LEU A 58 -9.52 -6.24 4.00
C LEU A 58 -9.12 -7.70 4.14
N GLN A 59 -8.83 -8.16 5.36
CA GLN A 59 -8.54 -9.56 5.63
C GLN A 59 -9.73 -10.48 5.33
N THR A 60 -10.95 -10.06 5.69
CA THR A 60 -12.15 -10.88 5.48
C THR A 60 -12.67 -10.85 4.04
N LEU A 61 -12.26 -9.87 3.23
CA LEU A 61 -12.79 -9.61 1.88
C LEU A 61 -12.67 -10.81 0.92
N THR A 62 -11.59 -11.59 1.03
CA THR A 62 -11.37 -12.75 0.16
C THR A 62 -11.57 -14.09 0.85
N GLN A 63 -12.05 -14.13 2.10
CA GLN A 63 -12.25 -15.40 2.82
C GLN A 63 -13.26 -16.31 2.13
N SER A 64 -14.24 -15.75 1.44
CA SER A 64 -15.25 -16.50 0.69
C SER A 64 -14.77 -17.03 -0.68
N PHE A 65 -13.57 -16.64 -1.12
CA PHE A 65 -12.98 -17.09 -2.38
C PHE A 65 -11.88 -18.13 -2.13
N SER A 66 -11.66 -19.02 -3.09
CA SER A 66 -10.55 -19.99 -3.04
C SER A 66 -9.19 -19.29 -3.15
N ASP A 67 -8.13 -19.96 -2.71
CA ASP A 67 -6.76 -19.43 -2.82
C ASP A 67 -6.29 -19.38 -4.29
N ASP A 68 -6.64 -20.41 -5.08
CA ASP A 68 -6.29 -20.47 -6.51
C ASP A 68 -6.91 -19.32 -7.31
N THR A 69 -8.15 -18.93 -6.98
CA THR A 69 -8.82 -17.82 -7.65
C THR A 69 -8.20 -16.48 -7.29
N VAL A 70 -7.76 -16.29 -6.04
CA VAL A 70 -7.09 -15.05 -5.63
C VAL A 70 -5.72 -14.91 -6.27
N ILE A 71 -4.93 -15.99 -6.34
CA ILE A 71 -3.63 -15.97 -7.01
C ILE A 71 -3.81 -15.67 -8.51
N SER A 72 -4.78 -16.31 -9.16
CA SER A 72 -5.10 -16.05 -10.56
C SER A 72 -5.53 -14.60 -10.80
N LEU A 73 -6.47 -14.08 -9.99
CA LEU A 73 -6.97 -12.71 -10.10
C LEU A 73 -5.87 -11.68 -9.87
N THR A 74 -5.02 -11.91 -8.86
CA THR A 74 -3.85 -11.05 -8.58
C THR A 74 -2.88 -11.05 -9.76
N SER A 75 -2.58 -12.22 -10.31
CA SER A 75 -1.67 -12.36 -11.45
C SER A 75 -2.20 -11.64 -12.69
N ILE A 76 -3.50 -11.77 -12.98
CA ILE A 76 -4.17 -11.05 -14.08
C ILE A 76 -4.09 -9.54 -13.85
N CYS A 77 -4.34 -9.07 -12.63
CA CYS A 77 -4.26 -7.65 -12.30
C CYS A 77 -2.85 -7.10 -12.51
N LEU A 78 -1.81 -7.83 -12.07
CA LEU A 78 -0.43 -7.43 -12.31
C LEU A 78 -0.05 -7.46 -13.80
N LEU A 79 -0.50 -8.48 -14.54
CA LEU A 79 -0.24 -8.61 -15.97
C LEU A 79 -0.87 -7.48 -16.78
N VAL A 80 -2.08 -7.04 -16.41
CA VAL A 80 -2.77 -5.93 -17.08
C VAL A 80 -2.22 -4.57 -16.60
N HIS A 81 -1.72 -4.48 -15.37
CA HIS A 81 -1.07 -3.27 -14.84
C HIS A 81 0.19 -2.91 -15.63
N ILE A 82 1.02 -3.90 -16.00
CA ILE A 82 2.30 -3.69 -16.72
C ILE A 82 2.15 -2.88 -18.03
N PRO A 83 1.28 -3.24 -18.99
CA PRO A 83 1.13 -2.51 -20.24
C PRO A 83 0.35 -1.19 -20.09
N LEU A 84 -0.53 -1.09 -19.07
CA LEU A 84 -1.27 0.14 -18.79
C LEU A 84 -0.41 1.20 -18.10
N ASN A 85 0.64 0.76 -17.40
CA ASN A 85 1.55 1.67 -16.73
C ASN A 85 2.36 2.42 -17.79
N ASP A 86 1.97 3.67 -18.02
CA ASP A 86 2.68 4.58 -18.91
C ASP A 86 4.01 4.98 -18.24
N TYR A 87 5.07 4.22 -18.55
CA TYR A 87 6.44 4.50 -18.12
C TYR A 87 7.05 5.74 -18.80
N SER A 88 6.32 6.42 -19.70
CA SER A 88 6.76 7.64 -20.38
C SER A 88 6.77 8.89 -19.48
N TYR A 89 6.80 8.73 -18.14
CA TYR A 89 6.90 9.87 -17.22
C TYR A 89 8.21 10.66 -17.40
N VAL A 90 9.27 10.01 -17.88
CA VAL A 90 10.61 10.61 -18.08
C VAL A 90 10.65 11.54 -19.30
N TYR A 91 9.79 11.33 -20.30
CA TYR A 91 9.79 12.09 -21.56
C TYR A 91 8.56 12.99 -21.71
N ARG A 92 7.67 13.04 -20.72
CA ARG A 92 6.44 13.83 -20.78
C ARG A 92 6.73 15.30 -20.48
N ASN A 93 6.34 16.17 -21.39
CA ASN A 93 6.38 17.61 -21.18
C ASN A 93 5.39 17.97 -20.06
N PRO A 94 5.78 18.72 -19.01
CA PRO A 94 4.92 18.97 -17.84
C PRO A 94 3.69 19.85 -18.11
N GLU A 95 3.55 20.39 -19.32
CA GLU A 95 2.46 21.30 -19.71
C GLU A 95 1.21 20.60 -20.25
N THR A 96 1.30 19.32 -20.64
CA THR A 96 0.13 18.54 -21.09
C THR A 96 -0.43 17.70 -19.94
N ILE A 97 -1.46 18.23 -19.30
CA ILE A 97 -2.27 17.55 -18.26
C ILE A 97 -3.22 16.54 -18.93
N ASP A 98 -2.67 15.66 -19.75
CA ASP A 98 -3.41 14.49 -20.21
C ASP A 98 -3.04 13.38 -19.24
N GLU A 99 -3.80 13.21 -18.15
CA GLU A 99 -3.75 11.96 -17.40
C GLU A 99 -4.38 10.87 -18.27
N PRO A 100 -3.59 9.97 -18.87
CA PRO A 100 -4.16 8.95 -19.70
C PRO A 100 -5.00 8.03 -18.81
N LEU A 101 -6.21 7.68 -19.24
CA LEU A 101 -7.08 6.72 -18.55
C LEU A 101 -6.31 5.43 -18.16
N GLY A 102 -5.31 5.04 -18.96
CA GLY A 102 -4.40 3.94 -18.67
C GLY A 102 -3.65 4.07 -17.33
N ARG A 103 -3.19 5.27 -16.95
CA ARG A 103 -2.49 5.50 -15.67
C ARG A 103 -3.41 5.30 -14.46
N LEU A 104 -4.64 5.81 -14.53
CA LEU A 104 -5.63 5.65 -13.46
C LEU A 104 -6.04 4.17 -13.31
N LEU A 105 -6.27 3.49 -14.44
CA LEU A 105 -6.57 2.06 -14.45
C LEU A 105 -5.41 1.23 -13.91
N SER A 106 -4.18 1.57 -14.32
CA SER A 106 -2.96 0.92 -13.85
C SER A 106 -2.81 1.03 -12.33
N LEU A 107 -2.96 2.23 -11.75
CA LEU A 107 -2.87 2.44 -10.30
C LEU A 107 -3.96 1.68 -9.53
N ASN A 108 -5.21 1.74 -10.00
CA ASN A 108 -6.31 0.99 -9.38
C ASN A 108 -6.05 -0.53 -9.40
N LEU A 109 -5.45 -1.03 -10.47
CA LEU A 109 -5.18 -2.45 -10.64
C LEU A 109 -4.00 -2.92 -9.77
N ALA A 110 -2.97 -2.09 -9.61
CA ALA A 110 -1.88 -2.33 -8.67
C ALA A 110 -2.36 -2.32 -7.22
N LEU A 111 -3.23 -1.36 -6.85
CA LEU A 111 -3.84 -1.31 -5.52
C LEU A 111 -4.71 -2.53 -5.26
N PHE A 112 -5.52 -2.94 -6.25
CA PHE A 112 -6.36 -4.12 -6.13
C PHE A 112 -5.54 -5.41 -5.98
N ALA A 113 -4.48 -5.59 -6.77
CA ALA A 113 -3.55 -6.71 -6.62
C ALA A 113 -2.88 -6.73 -5.23
N SER A 114 -2.47 -5.56 -4.74
CA SER A 114 -1.87 -5.41 -3.41
C SER A 114 -2.86 -5.79 -2.30
N VAL A 115 -4.12 -5.38 -2.42
CA VAL A 115 -5.19 -5.73 -1.47
C VAL A 115 -5.51 -7.23 -1.49
N LEU A 116 -5.58 -7.86 -2.67
CA LEU A 116 -5.82 -9.30 -2.81
C LEU A 116 -4.69 -10.15 -2.20
N LEU A 117 -3.44 -9.70 -2.32
CA LEU A 117 -2.31 -10.33 -1.64
C LEU A 117 -2.41 -10.10 -0.13
N ALA A 118 -2.70 -8.86 0.27
CA ALA A 118 -2.79 -8.48 1.67
C ALA A 118 -3.88 -9.27 2.41
N SER A 119 -5.03 -9.51 1.79
CA SER A 119 -6.17 -10.19 2.41
C SER A 119 -5.88 -11.66 2.78
N ARG A 120 -4.86 -12.28 2.17
CA ARG A 120 -4.44 -13.66 2.45
C ARG A 120 -3.47 -13.78 3.63
N LEU A 121 -3.00 -12.67 4.21
CA LEU A 121 -2.15 -12.74 5.40
C LEU A 121 -2.96 -13.19 6.63
N SER A 122 -2.28 -13.93 7.51
CA SER A 122 -2.92 -14.62 8.63
C SER A 122 -3.41 -13.67 9.72
N THR A 123 -2.82 -12.48 9.83
CA THR A 123 -3.20 -11.50 10.85
C THR A 123 -3.48 -10.12 10.25
N SER A 124 -4.54 -9.47 10.75
CA SER A 124 -4.88 -8.07 10.40
C SER A 124 -3.71 -7.08 10.57
N THR A 125 -2.73 -7.38 11.43
CA THR A 125 -1.54 -6.53 11.58
C THR A 125 -0.54 -6.70 10.45
N GLU A 126 -0.38 -7.91 9.92
CA GLU A 126 0.45 -8.13 8.74
C GLU A 126 -0.20 -7.51 7.49
N VAL A 127 -1.53 -7.61 7.36
CA VAL A 127 -2.29 -6.91 6.30
C VAL A 127 -2.03 -5.41 6.35
N PHE A 128 -2.12 -4.83 7.56
CA PHE A 128 -1.84 -3.43 7.79
C PHE A 128 -0.40 -3.04 7.40
N ALA A 129 0.60 -3.80 7.86
CA ALA A 129 2.00 -3.50 7.58
C ALA A 129 2.33 -3.62 6.09
N PHE A 130 1.79 -4.64 5.41
CA PHE A 130 1.99 -4.85 3.97
C PHE A 130 1.40 -3.70 3.14
N LEU A 131 0.17 -3.29 3.43
CA LEU A 131 -0.48 -2.20 2.71
C LEU A 131 0.13 -0.83 3.04
N PHE A 132 0.53 -0.60 4.29
CA PHE A 132 1.19 0.64 4.68
C PHE A 132 2.54 0.78 3.97
N PHE A 133 3.34 -0.31 3.91
CA PHE A 133 4.60 -0.32 3.19
C PHE A 133 4.44 -0.21 1.67
N GLY A 134 3.36 -0.77 1.09
CA GLY A 134 3.10 -0.67 -0.35
C GLY A 134 2.64 0.71 -0.83
N ILE A 135 2.22 1.60 0.08
CA ILE A 135 1.74 2.95 -0.24
C ILE A 135 2.83 4.01 0.00
N GLU A 136 3.80 3.73 0.87
CA GLU A 136 4.95 4.61 1.15
C GLU A 136 5.95 4.61 -0.02
#